data_AF-A0AA38FLF0-F1
#
_entry.id   AF-A0AA38FLF0-F1
#
_cell.length_a   1.000
_cell.length_b   1.000
_cell.length_c   1.000
_cell.angle_alpha   90.00
_cell.angle_beta   90.00
_cell.angle_gamma   90.00
#
_symmetry.space_group_name_H-M   'P 1'
#
loop_
_entity.id
_entity.type
_entity.pdbx_description
1 polymer ?
#
loop_
_entity_poly.entity_id
_entity_poly.type
_entity_poly.pdbx_seq_one_letter_code
_entity_poly.pdbx_strand_id
1 'polypeptide(L)'
;MSSKLTMEAAQREMRKRALMNRWGELEDEENDQDGSPDSDVEFRCRKERWFSDAFNFLIKLPEEVHIWCGYEEIMWPLLEPFCSYFECNEEGLSVKVLWKRICAELQRCTQCIVQHHKAQKMYSTEFEQDTVKPLLTVLKTLDEERVADHLKDINLRAEKKELNTENDYAEVVSVLFEVLMYPDLLDDQVIANAFVLFLIEVENSHELTLAGYQQYPGVYALLFLRKTEARAIGFRLAGFLGKLRNASELEPIQPLLNKCIHFLDNSLSDNITLRPRIQYEREPVWLGIKSLIGFLESSAFEEGIVERYPIFLSVVLNHVSDDSTKDFAHAVDCLRLLFEVLGCKLWLKTTFSPSVMRNTLLGQCFHTRIEKHHKAIFDLFQPFLQSLEALEDGEFERQRRHFLYFLLHQVSHSSNFSPLMKKKARQVAISIIRRGYRMDPPCPPFECAHM
;
A
#
# COMPACT_ATOMS: atom_id res chain seq x y z
N MET A 1 -11.17 24.85 44.79
CA MET A 1 -11.03 24.55 43.34
C MET A 1 -11.13 23.06 43.03
N SER A 2 -10.44 22.17 43.76
CA SER A 2 -10.52 20.70 43.55
C SER A 2 -11.94 20.12 43.56
N SER A 3 -12.84 20.57 44.46
CA SER A 3 -14.25 20.11 44.53
C SER A 3 -15.15 20.55 43.37
N LYS A 4 -14.82 21.62 42.64
CA LYS A 4 -15.62 22.08 41.48
C LYS A 4 -15.25 21.31 40.22
N LEU A 5 -13.95 21.09 40.00
CA LEU A 5 -13.42 20.30 38.89
C LEU A 5 -13.91 18.85 38.92
N THR A 6 -14.01 18.25 40.11
CA THR A 6 -14.58 16.90 40.27
C THR A 6 -16.08 16.85 40.00
N MET A 7 -16.83 17.89 40.36
CA MET A 7 -18.27 17.99 40.10
C MET A 7 -18.58 18.16 38.61
N GLU A 8 -17.81 18.99 37.89
CA GLU A 8 -17.94 19.16 36.44
C GLU A 8 -17.52 17.92 35.64
N ALA A 9 -16.51 17.18 36.10
CA ALA A 9 -16.15 15.88 35.53
C ALA A 9 -17.28 14.86 35.72
N ALA A 10 -17.86 14.76 36.92
CA ALA A 10 -18.97 13.86 37.21
C ALA A 10 -20.24 14.20 36.39
N GLN A 11 -20.52 15.50 36.18
CA GLN A 11 -21.65 15.94 35.37
C GLN A 11 -21.46 15.62 33.88
N ARG A 12 -20.24 15.73 33.35
CA ARG A 12 -19.92 15.32 31.98
C ARG A 12 -20.11 13.82 31.78
N GLU A 13 -19.62 13.01 32.72
CA GLU A 13 -19.77 11.56 32.68
C GLU A 13 -21.23 11.10 32.78
N MET A 14 -22.03 11.78 33.61
CA MET A 14 -23.48 11.52 33.67
C MET A 14 -24.18 11.86 32.34
N ARG A 15 -23.81 12.97 31.70
CA ARG A 15 -24.36 13.36 30.39
C ARG A 15 -23.93 12.41 29.29
N LYS A 16 -22.67 11.93 29.31
CA LYS A 16 -22.19 10.90 28.40
C LYS A 16 -23.07 9.66 28.49
N ARG A 17 -23.26 9.11 29.69
CA ARG A 17 -24.10 7.93 29.92
C ARG A 17 -25.55 8.14 29.49
N ALA A 18 -26.12 9.31 29.75
CA ALA A 18 -27.48 9.61 29.31
C ALA A 18 -27.63 9.64 27.79
N LEU A 19 -26.64 10.16 27.06
CA LEU A 19 -26.62 10.15 25.59
C LEU A 19 -26.45 8.71 25.06
N MET A 20 -25.56 7.92 25.64
CA MET A 20 -25.34 6.54 25.22
C MET A 20 -26.56 5.64 25.45
N ASN A 21 -27.23 5.77 26.60
CA ASN A 21 -28.46 5.01 26.86
C ASN A 21 -29.54 5.34 25.82
N ARG A 22 -29.73 6.62 25.50
CA ARG A 22 -30.68 7.05 24.47
C ARG A 22 -30.30 6.57 23.07
N TRP A 23 -29.01 6.41 22.78
CA TRP A 23 -28.55 5.85 21.52
C TRP A 23 -28.87 4.36 21.44
N GLY A 24 -28.58 3.59 22.49
CA GLY A 24 -28.94 2.17 22.56
C GLY A 24 -30.45 1.94 22.39
N GLU A 25 -31.29 2.78 23.00
CA GLU A 25 -32.74 2.75 22.79
C GLU A 25 -33.14 2.97 21.32
N LEU A 26 -32.42 3.83 20.58
CA LEU A 26 -32.67 4.05 19.15
C LEU A 26 -32.20 2.87 18.30
N GLU A 27 -31.06 2.25 18.64
CA GLU A 27 -30.55 1.07 17.94
C GLU A 27 -31.48 -0.14 18.11
N ASP A 28 -32.01 -0.35 19.32
CA ASP A 28 -32.97 -1.43 19.60
C ASP A 28 -34.27 -1.23 18.78
N GLU A 29 -34.77 0.00 18.70
CA GLU A 29 -36.00 0.34 17.96
C GLU A 29 -35.84 0.31 16.44
N GLU A 30 -34.64 0.59 15.91
CA GLU A 30 -34.35 0.49 14.47
C GLU A 30 -34.47 -0.96 13.97
N ASN A 31 -34.14 -1.93 14.83
CA ASN A 31 -34.26 -3.36 14.55
C ASN A 31 -35.70 -3.90 14.65
N ASP A 32 -36.57 -3.22 15.41
CA ASP A 32 -37.95 -3.64 15.72
C ASP A 32 -39.03 -2.88 14.91
N GLN A 33 -38.66 -2.17 13.82
CA GLN A 33 -39.61 -1.33 13.07
C GLN A 33 -40.72 -2.12 12.35
N ASP A 34 -41.98 -1.89 12.77
CA ASP A 34 -43.22 -2.43 12.16
C ASP A 34 -43.61 -1.74 10.81
N GLY A 35 -42.77 -0.87 10.25
CA GLY A 35 -42.98 -0.26 8.92
C GLY A 35 -44.13 0.75 8.81
N SER A 36 -44.67 1.26 9.91
CA SER A 36 -45.74 2.27 9.88
C SER A 36 -45.19 3.70 9.61
N PRO A 37 -45.87 4.55 8.80
CA PRO A 37 -45.37 5.89 8.49
C PRO A 37 -45.26 6.84 9.69
N ASP A 38 -46.16 6.74 10.67
CA ASP A 38 -46.16 7.61 11.85
C ASP A 38 -45.02 7.26 12.82
N SER A 39 -44.70 5.96 12.97
CA SER A 39 -43.56 5.52 13.78
C SER A 39 -42.21 5.94 13.18
N ASP A 40 -42.09 6.00 11.85
CA ASP A 40 -40.88 6.44 11.15
C ASP A 40 -40.59 7.94 11.32
N VAL A 41 -41.64 8.78 11.32
CA VAL A 41 -41.50 10.22 11.61
C VAL A 41 -41.05 10.46 13.05
N GLU A 42 -41.66 9.76 14.01
CA GLU A 42 -41.31 9.89 15.42
C GLU A 42 -39.87 9.41 15.72
N PHE A 43 -39.46 8.31 15.09
CA PHE A 43 -38.09 7.80 15.16
C PHE A 43 -37.09 8.84 14.64
N ARG A 44 -37.30 9.38 13.43
CA ARG A 44 -36.42 10.42 12.87
C ARG A 44 -36.32 11.65 13.75
N CYS A 45 -37.43 12.16 14.28
CA CYS A 45 -37.40 13.30 15.20
C CYS A 45 -36.62 13.01 16.49
N ARG A 46 -36.68 11.79 17.03
CA ARG A 46 -35.88 11.42 18.22
C ARG A 46 -34.40 11.30 17.88
N LYS A 47 -34.07 10.72 16.72
CA LYS A 47 -32.70 10.61 16.20
C LYS A 47 -32.07 11.99 15.95
N GLU A 48 -32.80 12.91 15.32
CA GLU A 48 -32.37 14.31 15.12
C GLU A 48 -32.13 15.05 16.44
N ARG A 49 -33.02 14.87 17.44
CA ARG A 49 -32.81 15.44 18.77
C ARG A 49 -31.56 14.88 19.45
N TRP A 50 -31.32 13.58 19.31
CA TRP A 50 -30.09 12.97 19.81
C TRP A 50 -28.85 13.59 19.15
N PHE A 51 -28.82 13.73 17.82
CA PHE A 51 -27.71 14.38 17.12
C PHE A 51 -27.48 15.82 17.59
N SER A 52 -28.55 16.59 17.78
CA SER A 52 -28.46 17.96 18.28
C SER A 52 -27.89 18.03 19.70
N ASP A 53 -28.35 17.16 20.59
CA ASP A 53 -27.88 17.09 21.98
C ASP A 53 -26.41 16.63 22.06
N ALA A 54 -26.05 15.61 21.28
CA ALA A 54 -24.69 15.09 21.18
C ALA A 54 -23.72 16.16 20.63
N PHE A 55 -24.10 16.84 19.55
CA PHE A 55 -23.31 17.95 19.00
C PHE A 55 -23.11 19.07 20.04
N ASN A 56 -24.19 19.52 20.68
CA ASN A 56 -24.13 20.56 21.71
C ASN A 56 -23.29 20.17 22.91
N PHE A 57 -23.29 18.89 23.26
CA PHE A 57 -22.44 18.36 24.33
C PHE A 57 -20.97 18.40 23.93
N LEU A 58 -20.61 17.84 22.75
CA LEU A 58 -19.23 17.75 22.29
C LEU A 58 -18.61 19.12 22.05
N ILE A 59 -19.33 20.06 21.42
CA ILE A 59 -18.77 21.38 21.11
C ILE A 59 -18.48 22.23 22.34
N LYS A 60 -19.22 22.01 23.44
CA LYS A 60 -19.05 22.72 24.72
C LYS A 60 -17.95 22.13 25.61
N LEU A 61 -17.32 21.03 25.20
CA LEU A 61 -16.18 20.48 25.94
C LEU A 61 -15.00 21.47 25.88
N PRO A 62 -14.16 21.56 26.93
CA PRO A 62 -12.91 22.32 26.88
C PRO A 62 -11.97 21.85 25.76
N GLU A 63 -11.05 22.70 25.31
CA GLU A 63 -10.10 22.37 24.23
C GLU A 63 -9.10 21.29 24.66
N GLU A 64 -8.78 21.21 25.96
CA GLU A 64 -7.88 20.19 26.53
C GLU A 64 -8.51 18.80 26.57
N VAL A 65 -9.82 18.71 26.33
CA VAL A 65 -10.60 17.46 26.36
C VAL A 65 -10.94 17.08 24.93
N HIS A 66 -10.18 16.14 24.39
CA HIS A 66 -10.38 15.70 23.02
C HIS A 66 -11.64 14.82 22.90
N ILE A 67 -12.42 15.08 21.85
CA ILE A 67 -13.64 14.34 21.52
C ILE A 67 -13.30 12.86 21.31
N TRP A 68 -12.34 12.57 20.44
CA TRP A 68 -11.98 11.20 20.08
C TRP A 68 -11.29 10.41 21.19
N CYS A 69 -10.59 11.07 22.12
CA CYS A 69 -9.93 10.35 23.23
C CYS A 69 -10.89 9.98 24.37
N GLY A 70 -11.92 10.81 24.63
CA GLY A 70 -12.80 10.63 25.80
C GLY A 70 -14.24 10.23 25.47
N TYR A 71 -14.70 10.53 24.26
CA TYR A 71 -16.10 10.45 23.85
C TYR A 71 -16.27 9.81 22.47
N GLU A 72 -15.39 8.88 22.09
CA GLU A 72 -15.46 8.14 20.82
C GLU A 72 -16.82 7.47 20.61
N GLU A 73 -17.42 6.93 21.67
CA GLU A 73 -18.73 6.28 21.66
C GLU A 73 -19.87 7.21 21.22
N ILE A 74 -19.77 8.52 21.50
CA ILE A 74 -20.75 9.52 21.08
C ILE A 74 -20.39 10.08 19.70
N MET A 75 -19.10 10.25 19.44
CA MET A 75 -18.63 10.77 18.17
C MET A 75 -18.90 9.80 17.02
N TRP A 76 -18.82 8.50 17.28
CA TRP A 76 -19.03 7.46 16.27
C TRP A 76 -20.41 7.58 15.59
N PRO A 77 -21.56 7.54 16.28
CA PRO A 77 -22.86 7.75 15.63
C PRO A 77 -23.01 9.14 15.00
N LEU A 78 -22.35 10.15 15.59
CA LEU A 78 -22.41 11.53 15.12
C LEU A 78 -21.64 11.74 13.80
N LEU A 79 -21.00 10.71 13.25
CA LEU A 79 -20.51 10.73 11.87
C LEU A 79 -21.65 10.63 10.85
N GLU A 80 -22.79 10.01 11.17
CA GLU A 80 -23.90 9.84 10.20
C GLU A 80 -24.38 11.16 9.55
N PRO A 81 -24.57 12.27 10.29
CA PRO A 81 -24.94 13.56 9.70
C PRO A 81 -23.91 14.16 8.73
N PHE A 82 -22.67 13.64 8.67
CA PHE A 82 -21.67 14.11 7.71
C PHE A 82 -22.02 13.73 6.27
N CYS A 83 -22.93 12.78 6.01
CA CYS A 83 -23.40 12.49 4.64
C CYS A 83 -23.82 13.75 3.87
N SER A 84 -24.45 14.71 4.57
CA SER A 84 -24.94 15.95 3.98
C SER A 84 -23.94 17.12 4.05
N TYR A 85 -22.66 16.87 4.38
CA TYR A 85 -21.68 17.93 4.61
C TYR A 85 -21.52 18.87 3.41
N PHE A 86 -21.48 18.32 2.20
CA PHE A 86 -21.32 19.07 0.95
C PHE A 86 -22.65 19.55 0.34
N GLU A 87 -23.80 19.10 0.87
CA GLU A 87 -25.12 19.46 0.34
C GLU A 87 -25.51 20.90 0.69
N CYS A 88 -24.94 21.46 1.77
CA CYS A 88 -25.27 22.81 2.22
C CYS A 88 -24.00 23.68 2.39
N ASN A 89 -23.99 24.84 1.72
CA ASN A 89 -22.85 25.77 1.71
C ASN A 89 -22.78 26.68 2.94
N GLU A 90 -23.73 26.61 3.87
CA GLU A 90 -23.73 27.45 5.07
C GLU A 90 -22.54 27.11 5.98
N GLU A 91 -21.70 28.11 6.32
CA GLU A 91 -20.53 27.92 7.20
C GLU A 91 -20.90 27.70 8.67
N GLY A 92 -22.14 28.05 9.05
CA GLY A 92 -22.67 27.93 10.42
C GLY A 92 -23.30 26.58 10.75
N LEU A 93 -23.28 25.61 9.82
CA LEU A 93 -23.79 24.27 10.07
C LEU A 93 -23.04 23.61 11.23
N SER A 94 -23.78 22.97 12.13
CA SER A 94 -23.25 22.25 13.29
C SER A 94 -22.11 21.31 12.89
N VAL A 95 -22.29 20.56 11.81
CA VAL A 95 -21.31 19.59 11.30
C VAL A 95 -19.98 20.25 10.90
N LYS A 96 -19.99 21.45 10.29
CA LYS A 96 -18.76 22.19 9.91
C LYS A 96 -18.02 22.75 11.11
N VAL A 97 -18.77 23.24 12.11
CA VAL A 97 -18.19 23.70 13.38
C VAL A 97 -17.55 22.54 14.15
N LEU A 98 -18.23 21.40 14.19
CA LEU A 98 -17.68 20.18 14.78
C LEU A 98 -16.42 19.72 14.03
N TRP A 99 -16.46 19.72 12.69
CA TRP A 99 -15.32 19.33 11.86
C TRP A 99 -14.09 20.19 12.13
N LYS A 100 -14.23 21.52 12.22
CA LYS A 100 -13.12 22.43 12.57
C LYS A 100 -12.46 22.05 13.90
N ARG A 101 -13.27 21.70 14.91
CA ARG A 101 -12.76 21.23 16.19
C ARG A 101 -12.03 19.89 16.06
N ILE A 102 -12.61 18.92 15.35
CA ILE A 102 -11.98 17.63 15.09
C ILE A 102 -10.63 17.82 14.38
N CYS A 103 -10.57 18.69 13.36
CA CYS A 103 -9.32 19.00 12.66
C CYS A 103 -8.21 19.47 13.62
N ALA A 104 -8.52 20.39 14.53
CA ALA A 104 -7.56 20.91 15.50
C ALA A 104 -7.05 19.81 16.46
N GLU A 105 -7.93 18.91 16.90
CA GLU A 105 -7.55 17.78 17.76
C GLU A 105 -6.69 16.74 17.01
N LEU A 106 -7.07 16.40 15.77
CA LEU A 106 -6.33 15.46 14.91
C LEU A 106 -4.94 15.99 14.54
N GLN A 107 -4.79 17.30 14.37
CA GLN A 107 -3.49 17.92 14.08
C GLN A 107 -2.48 17.75 15.21
N ARG A 108 -2.91 17.50 16.45
CA ARG A 108 -2.01 17.48 17.62
C ARG A 108 -2.03 16.19 18.43
N CYS A 109 -2.92 15.26 18.11
CA CYS A 109 -3.12 14.05 18.90
C CYS A 109 -3.22 12.79 18.03
N THR A 110 -2.19 11.94 18.09
CA THR A 110 -2.16 10.64 17.41
C THR A 110 -3.25 9.67 17.88
N GLN A 111 -3.66 9.74 19.16
CA GLN A 111 -4.77 8.93 19.65
C GLN A 111 -6.10 9.33 19.01
N CYS A 112 -6.35 10.63 18.80
CA CYS A 112 -7.53 11.09 18.07
C CYS A 112 -7.52 10.56 16.64
N ILE A 113 -6.37 10.61 15.97
CA ILE A 113 -6.20 10.05 14.61
C ILE A 113 -6.56 8.56 14.61
N VAL A 114 -6.03 7.78 15.55
CA VAL A 114 -6.32 6.33 15.63
C VAL A 114 -7.81 6.07 15.76
N GLN A 115 -8.50 6.76 16.68
CA GLN A 115 -9.93 6.51 16.91
C GLN A 115 -10.80 7.01 15.75
N HIS A 116 -10.46 8.14 15.13
CA HIS A 116 -11.16 8.67 13.96
C HIS A 116 -11.12 7.69 12.78
N HIS A 117 -9.93 7.17 12.43
CA HIS A 117 -9.81 6.20 11.33
C HIS A 117 -10.38 4.83 11.72
N LYS A 118 -10.30 4.43 13.00
CA LYS A 118 -10.95 3.21 13.50
C LYS A 118 -12.47 3.30 13.36
N ALA A 119 -13.08 4.44 13.68
CA ALA A 119 -14.50 4.68 13.53
C ALA A 119 -14.95 4.51 12.06
N GLN A 120 -14.22 5.11 11.11
CA GLN A 120 -14.50 4.92 9.68
C GLN A 120 -14.37 3.46 9.23
N LYS A 121 -13.37 2.74 9.75
CA LYS A 121 -13.20 1.32 9.45
C LYS A 121 -14.37 0.48 9.99
N MET A 122 -14.86 0.78 11.20
CA MET A 122 -16.01 0.10 11.80
C MET A 122 -17.26 0.28 10.93
N TYR A 123 -17.51 1.49 10.43
CA TYR A 123 -18.59 1.76 9.48
C TYR A 123 -18.53 0.88 8.23
N SER A 124 -17.33 0.64 7.69
CA SER A 124 -17.14 -0.23 6.53
C SER A 124 -17.32 -1.73 6.84
N THR A 125 -17.20 -2.15 8.11
CA THR A 125 -17.32 -3.57 8.51
C THR A 125 -18.68 -3.94 9.06
N GLU A 126 -19.38 -3.00 9.71
CA GLU A 126 -20.64 -3.25 10.40
C GLU A 126 -21.86 -3.04 9.51
N PHE A 127 -21.75 -2.24 8.44
CA PHE A 127 -22.87 -1.90 7.56
C PHE A 127 -22.63 -2.33 6.11
N GLU A 128 -23.72 -2.46 5.36
CA GLU A 128 -23.67 -2.74 3.93
C GLU A 128 -23.00 -1.61 3.14
N GLN A 129 -22.16 -2.00 2.18
CA GLN A 129 -21.30 -1.07 1.46
C GLN A 129 -22.09 -0.02 0.69
N ASP A 130 -23.21 -0.37 0.07
CA ASP A 130 -24.01 0.57 -0.73
C ASP A 130 -24.64 1.68 0.12
N THR A 131 -24.99 1.38 1.38
CA THR A 131 -25.58 2.33 2.32
C THR A 131 -24.53 3.30 2.87
N VAL A 132 -23.33 2.81 3.18
CA VAL A 132 -22.31 3.59 3.90
C VAL A 132 -21.25 4.22 2.99
N LYS A 133 -21.14 3.77 1.74
CA LYS A 133 -20.22 4.35 0.75
C LYS A 133 -20.36 5.87 0.57
N PRO A 134 -21.56 6.49 0.54
CA PRO A 134 -21.70 7.94 0.48
C PRO A 134 -21.01 8.63 1.67
N LEU A 135 -21.27 8.18 2.91
CA LEU A 135 -20.65 8.71 4.12
C LEU A 135 -19.12 8.60 4.06
N LEU A 136 -18.60 7.41 3.79
CA LEU A 136 -17.16 7.17 3.73
C LEU A 136 -16.48 7.97 2.63
N THR A 137 -17.16 8.23 1.52
CA THR A 137 -16.65 9.09 0.45
C THR A 137 -16.53 10.54 0.91
N VAL A 138 -17.52 11.04 1.66
CA VAL A 138 -17.47 12.38 2.26
C VAL A 138 -16.34 12.47 3.30
N LEU A 139 -16.29 11.54 4.26
CA LEU A 139 -15.27 11.54 5.31
C LEU A 139 -13.85 11.44 4.73
N LYS A 140 -13.64 10.56 3.74
CA LYS A 140 -12.37 10.46 3.02
C LYS A 140 -11.98 11.79 2.36
N THR A 141 -12.93 12.47 1.72
CA THR A 141 -12.67 13.77 1.07
C THR A 141 -12.29 14.83 2.11
N LEU A 142 -12.97 14.85 3.25
CA LEU A 142 -12.68 15.78 4.35
C LEU A 142 -11.31 15.52 4.99
N ASP A 143 -10.94 14.26 5.18
CA ASP A 143 -9.60 13.90 5.64
C ASP A 143 -8.52 14.29 4.64
N GLU A 144 -8.77 14.06 3.35
CA GLU A 144 -7.85 14.46 2.29
C GLU A 144 -7.64 15.98 2.25
N GLU A 145 -8.71 16.77 2.38
CA GLU A 145 -8.65 18.23 2.48
C GLU A 145 -7.88 18.69 3.71
N ARG A 146 -8.24 18.17 4.89
CA ARG A 146 -7.61 18.54 6.16
C ARG A 146 -6.10 18.23 6.16
N VAL A 147 -5.71 17.03 5.73
CA VAL A 147 -4.30 16.62 5.70
C VAL A 147 -3.52 17.44 4.67
N ALA A 148 -4.10 17.70 3.50
CA ALA A 148 -3.46 18.53 2.47
C ALA A 148 -3.22 19.96 2.97
N ASP A 149 -4.22 20.59 3.60
CA ASP A 149 -4.12 21.94 4.15
C ASP A 149 -3.09 22.01 5.28
N HIS A 150 -3.07 21.01 6.16
CA HIS A 150 -2.08 20.92 7.24
C HIS A 150 -0.65 20.80 6.71
N LEU A 151 -0.42 19.91 5.73
CA LEU A 151 0.89 19.76 5.09
C LEU A 151 1.32 21.02 4.36
N LYS A 152 0.38 21.72 3.73
CA LYS A 152 0.67 22.98 3.04
C LYS A 152 1.09 24.08 4.01
N ASP A 153 0.39 24.21 5.14
CA ASP A 153 0.74 25.17 6.19
C ASP A 153 2.13 24.88 6.78
N ILE A 154 2.38 23.62 7.18
CA ILE A 154 3.67 23.21 7.74
C ILE A 154 4.81 23.45 6.76
N ASN A 155 4.67 23.05 5.50
CA ASN A 155 5.72 23.27 4.50
C ASN A 155 5.99 24.77 4.28
N LEU A 156 4.95 25.60 4.25
CA LEU A 156 5.10 27.04 4.07
C LEU A 156 5.82 27.69 5.27
N ARG A 157 5.56 27.21 6.49
CA ARG A 157 6.29 27.61 7.70
C ARG A 157 7.73 27.08 7.69
N ALA A 158 7.96 25.87 7.19
CA ALA A 158 9.28 25.27 7.04
C ALA A 158 10.17 26.07 6.09
N GLU A 159 9.64 26.42 4.91
CA GLU A 159 10.35 27.23 3.91
C GLU A 159 10.78 28.60 4.47
N LYS A 160 9.96 29.19 5.33
CA LYS A 160 10.25 30.45 6.01
C LYS A 160 11.18 30.30 7.23
N LYS A 161 11.54 29.07 7.60
CA LYS A 161 12.28 28.73 8.84
C LYS A 161 11.57 29.20 10.11
N GLU A 162 10.24 29.18 10.08
CA GLU A 162 9.35 29.56 11.19
C GLU A 162 8.89 28.34 12.01
N LEU A 163 9.27 27.13 11.61
CA LEU A 163 9.01 25.91 12.39
C LEU A 163 9.85 25.92 13.67
N ASN A 164 9.16 25.93 14.82
CA ASN A 164 9.79 25.78 16.12
C ASN A 164 9.61 24.34 16.61
N THR A 165 10.71 23.59 16.65
CA THR A 165 10.74 22.18 17.03
C THR A 165 10.23 21.88 18.44
N GLU A 166 10.19 22.86 19.35
CA GLU A 166 9.63 22.66 20.70
C GLU A 166 8.11 22.82 20.76
N ASN A 167 7.56 23.73 19.96
CA ASN A 167 6.12 24.05 19.98
C ASN A 167 5.32 23.27 18.93
N ASP A 168 5.94 22.96 17.79
CA ASP A 168 5.28 22.35 16.64
C ASP A 168 5.48 20.83 16.59
N TYR A 169 6.18 20.26 17.57
CA TYR A 169 6.49 18.82 17.63
C TYR A 169 5.24 17.95 17.49
N ALA A 170 4.16 18.31 18.18
CA ALA A 170 2.90 17.58 18.13
C ALA A 170 2.26 17.60 16.73
N GLU A 171 2.38 18.71 16.00
CA GLU A 171 1.85 18.88 14.64
C GLU A 171 2.64 18.06 13.62
N VAL A 172 3.98 18.15 13.70
CA VAL A 172 4.91 17.38 12.86
C VAL A 172 4.74 15.87 13.08
N VAL A 173 4.69 15.43 14.34
CA VAL A 173 4.53 13.99 14.66
C VAL A 173 3.15 13.49 14.24
N SER A 174 2.09 14.26 14.48
CA SER A 174 0.72 13.83 14.12
C SER A 174 0.56 13.65 12.62
N VAL A 175 1.04 14.58 11.79
CA VAL A 175 0.90 14.46 10.33
C VAL A 175 1.78 13.35 9.76
N LEU A 176 3.01 13.21 10.27
CA LEU A 176 3.90 12.11 9.90
C LEU A 176 3.28 10.76 10.27
N PHE A 177 2.77 10.65 11.50
CA PHE A 177 2.10 9.46 12.00
C PHE A 177 0.89 9.12 11.14
N GLU A 178 0.01 10.07 10.89
CA GLU A 178 -1.23 9.84 10.16
C GLU A 178 -0.97 9.34 8.74
N VAL A 179 -0.11 10.02 7.97
CA VAL A 179 0.17 9.62 6.59
C VAL A 179 0.90 8.26 6.52
N LEU A 180 1.78 7.96 7.48
CA LEU A 180 2.50 6.67 7.51
C LEU A 180 1.68 5.52 8.09
N MET A 181 0.68 5.79 8.93
CA MET A 181 -0.23 4.77 9.46
C MET A 181 -1.36 4.45 8.49
N TYR A 182 -1.84 5.45 7.74
CA TYR A 182 -2.99 5.35 6.83
C TYR A 182 -2.55 5.65 5.37
N PRO A 183 -1.93 4.67 4.69
CA PRO A 183 -1.32 4.87 3.37
C PRO A 183 -2.31 5.26 2.27
N ASP A 184 -3.61 5.05 2.45
CA ASP A 184 -4.64 5.48 1.50
C ASP A 184 -4.64 7.00 1.28
N LEU A 185 -4.14 7.80 2.23
CA LEU A 185 -3.95 9.24 2.08
C LEU A 185 -2.94 9.59 0.98
N LEU A 186 -1.95 8.72 0.73
CA LEU A 186 -0.95 8.93 -0.32
C LEU A 186 -1.50 8.69 -1.74
N ASP A 187 -2.75 8.25 -1.86
CA ASP A 187 -3.46 8.16 -3.13
C ASP A 187 -3.92 9.54 -3.64
N ASP A 188 -4.06 10.53 -2.76
CA ASP A 188 -4.33 11.91 -3.16
C ASP A 188 -3.03 12.59 -3.63
N GLN A 189 -3.05 13.14 -4.84
CA GLN A 189 -1.87 13.71 -5.49
C GLN A 189 -1.35 14.96 -4.76
N VAL A 190 -2.24 15.75 -4.14
CA VAL A 190 -1.88 16.96 -3.40
C VAL A 190 -1.17 16.58 -2.11
N ILE A 191 -1.71 15.63 -1.37
CA ILE A 191 -1.11 15.08 -0.14
C ILE A 191 0.22 14.44 -0.47
N ALA A 192 0.30 13.55 -1.46
CA ALA A 192 1.54 12.87 -1.82
C ALA A 192 2.68 13.85 -2.15
N ASN A 193 2.38 14.92 -2.91
CA ASN A 193 3.38 15.93 -3.26
C ASN A 193 3.81 16.76 -2.05
N ALA A 194 2.86 17.24 -1.25
CA ALA A 194 3.15 18.05 -0.06
C ALA A 194 3.88 17.23 1.01
N PHE A 195 3.51 15.96 1.17
CA PHE A 195 4.13 15.05 2.12
C PHE A 195 5.58 14.74 1.75
N VAL A 196 5.90 14.60 0.46
CA VAL A 196 7.29 14.40 0.04
C VAL A 196 8.17 15.59 0.40
N LEU A 197 7.69 16.82 0.18
CA LEU A 197 8.43 18.03 0.56
C LEU A 197 8.66 18.07 2.08
N PHE A 198 7.60 17.81 2.84
CA PHE A 198 7.63 17.76 4.29
C PHE A 198 8.62 16.70 4.80
N LEU A 199 8.54 15.48 4.25
CA LEU A 199 9.37 14.35 4.67
C LEU A 199 10.85 14.61 4.43
N ILE A 200 11.21 15.19 3.28
CA ILE A 200 12.59 15.55 2.96
C ILE A 200 13.10 16.63 3.92
N GLU A 201 12.27 17.63 4.24
CA GLU A 201 12.65 18.70 5.16
C GLU A 201 12.86 18.18 6.59
N VAL A 202 11.97 17.30 7.07
CA VAL A 202 12.12 16.64 8.37
C VAL A 202 13.39 15.79 8.41
N GLU A 203 13.67 15.00 7.37
CA GLU A 203 14.90 14.19 7.29
C GLU A 203 16.18 15.05 7.27
N ASN A 204 16.14 16.20 6.61
CA ASN A 204 17.29 17.11 6.55
C ASN A 204 17.53 17.82 7.89
N SER A 205 16.46 18.11 8.61
CA SER A 205 16.51 18.80 9.91
C SER A 205 16.80 17.84 11.07
N HIS A 206 16.32 16.60 10.97
CA HIS A 206 16.36 15.58 12.02
C HIS A 206 16.58 14.20 11.41
N GLU A 207 17.34 13.33 12.09
CA GLU A 207 17.42 11.93 11.68
C GLU A 207 16.10 11.23 11.99
N LEU A 208 15.26 11.02 10.96
CA LEU A 208 13.95 10.42 11.15
C LEU A 208 14.10 8.94 11.52
N THR A 209 13.58 8.57 12.68
CA THR A 209 13.52 7.18 13.16
C THR A 209 12.11 6.86 13.66
N LEU A 210 11.69 5.61 13.49
CA LEU A 210 10.37 5.13 13.92
C LEU A 210 10.53 4.20 15.12
N ALA A 211 9.57 4.24 16.04
CA ALA A 211 9.56 3.32 17.18
C ALA A 211 9.33 1.89 16.70
N GLY A 212 10.25 0.98 17.01
CA GLY A 212 10.28 -0.38 16.44
C GLY A 212 9.14 -1.32 16.83
N TYR A 213 8.23 -0.91 17.72
CA TYR A 213 7.09 -1.74 18.15
C TYR A 213 5.81 -1.51 17.33
N GLN A 214 5.75 -0.42 16.55
CA GLN A 214 4.58 -0.06 15.76
C GLN A 214 4.84 -0.30 14.26
N GLN A 215 3.85 -0.87 13.58
CA GLN A 215 3.90 -1.00 12.12
C GLN A 215 3.44 0.30 11.47
N TYR A 216 4.20 0.78 10.49
CA TYR A 216 3.88 1.98 9.69
C TYR A 216 3.77 1.60 8.22
N PRO A 217 2.61 1.10 7.76
CA PRO A 217 2.49 0.55 6.41
C PRO A 217 2.78 1.55 5.29
N GLY A 218 2.53 2.84 5.53
CA GLY A 218 2.86 3.93 4.61
C GLY A 218 4.34 4.07 4.31
N VAL A 219 5.24 3.55 5.15
CA VAL A 219 6.68 3.47 4.82
C VAL A 219 6.92 2.68 3.53
N TYR A 220 6.20 1.58 3.33
CA TYR A 220 6.29 0.79 2.11
C TYR A 220 5.64 1.48 0.91
N ALA A 221 4.63 2.33 1.14
CA ALA A 221 4.03 3.15 0.09
C ALA A 221 5.02 4.20 -0.46
N LEU A 222 5.93 4.72 0.38
CA LEU A 222 6.97 5.66 -0.06
C LEU A 222 7.87 5.09 -1.15
N LEU A 223 8.05 3.77 -1.21
CA LEU A 223 8.86 3.08 -2.21
C LEU A 223 8.34 3.29 -3.65
N PHE A 224 7.06 3.66 -3.80
CA PHE A 224 6.39 3.83 -5.09
C PHE A 224 6.32 5.30 -5.54
N LEU A 225 6.78 6.24 -4.71
CA LEU A 225 6.72 7.68 -5.01
C LEU A 225 7.73 8.05 -6.10
N ARG A 226 7.42 9.11 -6.86
CA ARG A 226 8.24 9.58 -8.00
C ARG A 226 9.62 10.12 -7.59
N LYS A 227 9.71 10.78 -6.43
CA LYS A 227 10.96 11.40 -5.94
C LYS A 227 11.90 10.34 -5.36
N THR A 228 13.14 10.34 -5.82
CA THR A 228 14.16 9.36 -5.41
C THR A 228 14.52 9.50 -3.93
N GLU A 229 14.54 10.72 -3.41
CA GLU A 229 14.83 11.04 -2.02
C GLU A 229 13.77 10.44 -1.09
N ALA A 230 12.49 10.58 -1.43
CA ALA A 230 11.40 9.96 -0.68
C ALA A 230 11.48 8.43 -0.68
N ARG A 231 11.81 7.82 -1.82
CA ARG A 231 12.04 6.36 -1.90
C ARG A 231 13.23 5.93 -1.05
N ALA A 232 14.30 6.71 -1.00
CA ALA A 232 15.48 6.42 -0.19
C ALA A 232 15.16 6.47 1.31
N ILE A 233 14.40 7.48 1.74
CA ILE A 233 13.89 7.57 3.12
C ILE A 233 13.00 6.35 3.43
N GLY A 234 12.03 6.05 2.56
CA GLY A 234 11.16 4.86 2.70
C GLY A 234 11.95 3.55 2.80
N PHE A 235 12.97 3.36 1.97
CA PHE A 235 13.82 2.18 2.00
C PHE A 235 14.61 2.07 3.32
N ARG A 236 15.17 3.19 3.80
CA ARG A 236 15.88 3.24 5.09
C ARG A 236 14.95 2.91 6.25
N LEU A 237 13.76 3.51 6.29
CA LEU A 237 12.76 3.27 7.32
C LEU A 237 12.23 1.82 7.30
N ALA A 238 11.98 1.26 6.12
CA ALA A 238 11.60 -0.15 5.96
C ALA A 238 12.70 -1.08 6.50
N GLY A 239 13.98 -0.72 6.32
CA GLY A 239 15.11 -1.44 6.90
C GLY A 239 15.07 -1.52 8.43
N PHE A 240 14.57 -0.48 9.11
CA PHE A 240 14.39 -0.50 10.58
C PHE A 240 13.19 -1.32 11.03
N LEU A 241 12.10 -1.34 10.25
CA LEU A 241 10.91 -2.15 10.54
C LEU A 241 11.16 -3.65 10.31
N GLY A 242 12.11 -3.98 9.44
CA GLY A 242 12.48 -5.36 9.13
C GLY A 242 11.62 -5.98 8.02
N LYS A 243 11.73 -7.30 7.88
CA LYS A 243 11.02 -8.05 6.84
C LYS A 243 9.57 -8.33 7.23
N LEU A 244 8.69 -8.23 6.23
CA LEU A 244 7.29 -8.60 6.33
C LEU A 244 7.14 -10.11 6.23
N ARG A 245 6.59 -10.74 7.27
CA ARG A 245 6.58 -12.20 7.39
C ARG A 245 5.37 -12.85 6.74
N ASN A 246 4.21 -12.22 6.89
CA ASN A 246 2.91 -12.80 6.53
C ASN A 246 2.09 -11.85 5.65
N ALA A 247 1.13 -12.39 4.90
CA ALA A 247 0.23 -11.59 4.07
C ALA A 247 -0.60 -10.56 4.85
N SER A 248 -0.91 -10.83 6.12
CA SER A 248 -1.63 -9.90 7.00
C SER A 248 -0.91 -8.57 7.21
N GLU A 249 0.43 -8.58 7.21
CA GLU A 249 1.23 -7.36 7.36
C GLU A 249 1.23 -6.51 6.08
N LEU A 250 0.90 -7.13 4.93
CA LEU A 250 0.72 -6.44 3.66
C LEU A 250 -0.69 -5.86 3.48
N GLU A 251 -1.70 -6.32 4.23
CA GLU A 251 -3.10 -5.89 4.07
C GLU A 251 -3.29 -4.37 3.93
N PRO A 252 -2.66 -3.53 4.77
CA PRO A 252 -2.86 -2.09 4.70
C PRO A 252 -2.34 -1.46 3.40
N ILE A 253 -1.43 -2.12 2.66
CA ILE A 253 -0.91 -1.62 1.38
C ILE A 253 -1.47 -2.38 0.17
N GLN A 254 -2.37 -3.34 0.36
CA GLN A 254 -3.02 -4.07 -0.74
C GLN A 254 -3.77 -3.15 -1.73
N PRO A 255 -4.48 -2.09 -1.30
CA PRO A 255 -5.09 -1.16 -2.24
C PRO A 255 -4.08 -0.50 -3.19
N LEU A 256 -2.88 -0.15 -2.70
CA LEU A 256 -1.79 0.38 -3.51
C LEU A 256 -1.24 -0.68 -4.47
N LEU A 257 -0.97 -1.89 -3.98
CA LEU A 257 -0.47 -3.00 -4.82
C LEU A 257 -1.44 -3.32 -5.96
N ASN A 258 -2.74 -3.38 -5.66
CA ASN A 258 -3.78 -3.58 -6.66
C ASN A 258 -3.69 -2.54 -7.78
N LYS A 259 -3.62 -1.25 -7.43
CA LYS A 259 -3.49 -0.15 -8.41
C LYS A 259 -2.20 -0.25 -9.22
N CYS A 260 -1.06 -0.53 -8.57
CA CYS A 260 0.23 -0.64 -9.24
C CYS A 260 0.26 -1.82 -10.22
N ILE A 261 -0.25 -2.99 -9.83
CA ILE A 261 -0.27 -4.19 -10.69
C ILE A 261 -1.21 -3.98 -11.88
N HIS A 262 -2.42 -3.46 -11.67
CA HIS A 262 -3.35 -3.14 -12.75
C HIS A 262 -2.86 -2.01 -13.66
N PHE A 263 -2.13 -1.04 -13.10
CA PHE A 263 -1.45 -0.02 -13.91
C PHE A 263 -0.41 -0.63 -14.84
N LEU A 264 0.41 -1.55 -14.36
CA LEU A 264 1.38 -2.26 -15.18
C LEU A 264 0.71 -3.17 -16.23
N ASP A 265 -0.46 -3.73 -15.92
CA ASP A 265 -1.29 -4.50 -16.85
C ASP A 265 -2.01 -3.63 -17.91
N ASN A 266 -1.93 -2.30 -17.80
CA ASN A 266 -2.71 -1.33 -18.57
C ASN A 266 -4.24 -1.50 -18.42
N SER A 267 -4.71 -2.08 -17.31
CA SER A 267 -6.13 -2.35 -17.03
C SER A 267 -6.76 -1.35 -16.05
N LEU A 268 -6.30 -0.10 -16.03
CA LEU A 268 -6.88 0.93 -15.16
C LEU A 268 -8.30 1.30 -15.60
N SER A 269 -9.20 1.35 -14.62
CA SER A 269 -10.50 2.00 -14.76
C SER A 269 -10.39 3.43 -14.23
N ASP A 270 -10.82 4.40 -15.04
CA ASP A 270 -10.93 5.80 -14.62
C ASP A 270 -12.05 5.92 -13.57
N ASN A 271 -11.67 5.96 -12.30
CA ASN A 271 -12.60 6.33 -11.24
C ASN A 271 -12.71 7.85 -11.17
N ILE A 272 -13.89 8.38 -11.50
CA ILE A 272 -14.22 9.79 -11.26
C ILE A 272 -14.15 10.02 -9.76
N THR A 273 -13.17 10.82 -9.32
CA THR A 273 -12.97 11.19 -7.92
C THR A 273 -12.98 12.71 -7.80
N LEU A 274 -13.48 13.21 -6.67
CA LEU A 274 -13.60 14.66 -6.42
C LEU A 274 -12.23 15.36 -6.33
N ARG A 275 -11.19 14.60 -6.01
CA ARG A 275 -9.81 15.08 -5.81
C ARG A 275 -8.83 14.34 -6.72
N PRO A 276 -7.77 15.02 -7.21
CA PRO A 276 -6.82 14.43 -8.14
C PRO A 276 -6.06 13.27 -7.49
N ARG A 277 -6.12 12.10 -8.12
CA ARG A 277 -5.40 10.89 -7.67
C ARG A 277 -3.97 10.88 -8.16
N ILE A 278 -3.10 10.19 -7.43
CA ILE A 278 -1.69 10.07 -7.78
C ILE A 278 -1.55 9.46 -9.18
N GLN A 279 -0.79 10.14 -10.03
CA GLN A 279 -0.50 9.65 -11.36
C GLN A 279 0.70 8.71 -11.29
N TYR A 280 0.49 7.43 -11.60
CA TYR A 280 1.55 6.45 -11.61
C TYR A 280 2.45 6.61 -12.85
N GLU A 281 3.75 6.42 -12.64
CA GLU A 281 4.75 6.30 -13.71
C GLU A 281 5.37 4.90 -13.63
N ARG A 282 5.65 4.28 -14.77
CA ARG A 282 6.09 2.87 -14.83
C ARG A 282 7.37 2.61 -14.06
N GLU A 283 8.38 3.47 -14.21
CA GLU A 283 9.68 3.31 -13.56
C GLU A 283 9.58 3.37 -12.02
N PRO A 284 8.97 4.39 -11.39
CA PRO A 284 8.75 4.40 -9.94
C PRO A 284 7.97 3.19 -9.42
N VAL A 285 6.94 2.74 -10.15
CA VAL A 285 6.16 1.56 -9.76
C VAL A 285 7.03 0.31 -9.74
N TRP A 286 7.82 0.08 -10.79
CA TRP A 286 8.75 -1.05 -10.86
C TRP A 286 9.82 -1.01 -9.77
N LEU A 287 10.39 0.17 -9.49
CA LEU A 287 11.34 0.35 -8.41
C LEU A 287 10.71 0.08 -7.03
N GLY A 288 9.46 0.49 -6.84
CA GLY A 288 8.67 0.20 -5.65
C GLY A 288 8.45 -1.30 -5.45
N ILE A 289 7.96 -2.00 -6.48
CA ILE A 289 7.76 -3.46 -6.46
C ILE A 289 9.07 -4.19 -6.13
N LYS A 290 10.16 -3.85 -6.84
CA LYS A 290 11.47 -4.46 -6.62
C LYS A 290 11.95 -4.26 -5.18
N SER A 291 11.82 -3.04 -4.66
CA SER A 291 12.25 -2.70 -3.30
C SER A 291 11.39 -3.43 -2.26
N LEU A 292 10.07 -3.44 -2.44
CA LEU A 292 9.13 -4.12 -1.56
C LEU A 292 9.42 -5.61 -1.47
N ILE A 293 9.61 -6.30 -2.61
CA ILE A 293 9.94 -7.74 -2.63
C ILE A 293 11.19 -8.05 -1.79
N GLY A 294 12.18 -7.15 -1.78
CA GLY A 294 13.37 -7.29 -0.94
C GLY A 294 13.08 -7.32 0.57
N PHE A 295 11.95 -6.76 1.00
CA PHE A 295 11.47 -6.78 2.38
C PHE A 295 10.46 -7.89 2.67
N LEU A 296 10.07 -8.72 1.69
CA LEU A 296 9.13 -9.82 1.93
C LEU A 296 9.87 -11.11 2.30
N GLU A 297 9.33 -11.83 3.27
CA GLU A 297 9.62 -13.26 3.42
C GLU A 297 8.82 -14.09 2.40
N SER A 298 9.21 -15.36 2.22
CA SER A 298 8.62 -16.24 1.21
C SER A 298 7.10 -16.38 1.37
N SER A 299 6.59 -16.50 2.60
CA SER A 299 5.15 -16.60 2.90
C SER A 299 4.40 -15.31 2.56
N ALA A 300 4.90 -14.15 2.97
CA ALA A 300 4.28 -12.86 2.62
C ALA A 300 4.22 -12.64 1.11
N PHE A 301 5.27 -13.03 0.37
CA PHE A 301 5.28 -12.87 -1.08
C PHE A 301 4.32 -13.84 -1.79
N GLU A 302 4.29 -15.10 -1.34
CA GLU A 302 3.43 -16.15 -1.87
C GLU A 302 1.94 -15.79 -1.72
N GLU A 303 1.48 -15.62 -0.48
CA GLU A 303 0.07 -15.38 -0.18
C GLU A 303 -0.35 -13.93 -0.47
N GLY A 304 0.53 -12.97 -0.18
CA GLY A 304 0.21 -11.54 -0.23
C GLY A 304 0.31 -10.90 -1.61
N ILE A 305 1.03 -11.51 -2.56
CA ILE A 305 1.16 -11.01 -3.93
C ILE A 305 0.75 -12.06 -4.96
N VAL A 306 1.39 -13.24 -4.97
CA VAL A 306 1.20 -14.20 -6.07
C VAL A 306 -0.19 -14.80 -6.07
N GLU A 307 -0.70 -15.24 -4.91
CA GLU A 307 -2.05 -15.80 -4.81
C GLU A 307 -3.13 -14.73 -4.93
N ARG A 308 -2.90 -13.55 -4.34
CA ARG A 308 -3.87 -12.45 -4.37
C ARG A 308 -4.00 -11.79 -5.74
N TYR A 309 -2.91 -11.72 -6.51
CA TYR A 309 -2.88 -11.16 -7.86
C TYR A 309 -2.38 -12.20 -8.87
N PRO A 310 -3.23 -13.15 -9.31
CA PRO A 310 -2.82 -14.18 -10.27
C PRO A 310 -2.27 -13.62 -11.59
N ILE A 311 -2.66 -12.39 -11.95
CA ILE A 311 -2.17 -11.69 -13.15
C ILE A 311 -0.73 -11.16 -13.00
N PHE A 312 -0.17 -11.13 -11.79
CA PHE A 312 1.12 -10.48 -11.55
C PHE A 312 2.25 -11.10 -12.37
N LEU A 313 2.33 -12.43 -12.44
CA LEU A 313 3.34 -13.09 -13.26
C LEU A 313 3.14 -12.84 -14.75
N SER A 314 1.89 -12.82 -15.24
CA SER A 314 1.63 -12.49 -16.65
C SER A 314 2.05 -11.07 -16.98
N VAL A 315 1.80 -10.12 -16.07
CA VAL A 315 2.28 -8.73 -16.21
C VAL A 315 3.80 -8.72 -16.33
N VAL A 316 4.53 -9.34 -15.40
CA VAL A 316 6.00 -9.41 -15.45
C VAL A 316 6.48 -10.00 -16.78
N LEU A 317 5.90 -11.12 -17.23
CA LEU A 317 6.31 -11.77 -18.47
C LEU A 317 5.97 -10.97 -19.74
N ASN A 318 4.85 -10.27 -19.75
CA ASN A 318 4.47 -9.39 -20.85
C ASN A 318 5.49 -8.25 -21.00
N HIS A 319 5.93 -7.66 -19.89
CA HIS A 319 6.96 -6.61 -19.89
C HIS A 319 8.37 -7.13 -20.20
N VAL A 320 8.67 -8.42 -19.93
CA VAL A 320 9.90 -9.07 -20.43
C VAL A 320 9.84 -9.28 -21.95
N SER A 321 8.63 -9.54 -22.49
CA SER A 321 8.40 -9.77 -23.91
C SER A 321 8.26 -8.48 -24.73
N ASP A 322 8.05 -7.35 -24.06
CA ASP A 322 7.87 -6.06 -24.72
C ASP A 322 9.22 -5.55 -25.27
N ASP A 323 9.16 -4.91 -26.44
CA ASP A 323 10.32 -4.28 -27.09
C ASP A 323 10.70 -2.94 -26.43
N SER A 324 9.90 -2.48 -25.46
CA SER A 324 10.18 -1.27 -24.69
C SER A 324 11.44 -1.44 -23.81
N THR A 325 12.48 -0.68 -24.16
CA THR A 325 13.81 -0.79 -23.52
C THR A 325 13.84 -0.36 -22.05
N LYS A 326 12.84 0.40 -21.58
CA LYS A 326 12.79 0.95 -20.23
C LYS A 326 12.27 -0.06 -19.20
N ASP A 327 11.18 -0.74 -19.53
CA ASP A 327 10.49 -1.61 -18.57
C ASP A 327 11.13 -3.00 -18.49
N PHE A 328 11.77 -3.44 -19.57
CA PHE A 328 12.43 -4.75 -19.68
C PHE A 328 13.39 -5.05 -18.51
N ALA A 329 14.28 -4.12 -18.17
CA ALA A 329 15.29 -4.36 -17.13
C ALA A 329 14.65 -4.59 -15.76
N HIS A 330 13.57 -3.85 -15.47
CA HIS A 330 12.82 -3.99 -14.24
C HIS A 330 12.04 -5.30 -14.18
N ALA A 331 11.39 -5.67 -15.28
CA ALA A 331 10.63 -6.92 -15.37
C ALA A 331 11.55 -8.15 -15.22
N VAL A 332 12.73 -8.14 -15.84
CA VAL A 332 13.73 -9.20 -15.68
C VAL A 332 14.27 -9.28 -14.25
N ASP A 333 14.55 -8.13 -13.63
CA ASP A 333 14.97 -8.09 -12.22
C ASP A 333 13.88 -8.63 -11.28
N CYS A 334 12.61 -8.30 -11.54
CA CYS A 334 11.46 -8.82 -10.79
C CYS A 334 11.32 -10.34 -10.97
N LEU A 335 11.51 -10.83 -12.19
CA LEU A 335 11.49 -12.28 -12.47
C LEU A 335 12.62 -13.01 -11.75
N ARG A 336 13.81 -12.41 -11.66
CA ARG A 336 14.91 -12.95 -10.84
C ARG A 336 14.49 -13.09 -9.37
N LEU A 337 13.90 -12.05 -8.81
CA LEU A 337 13.45 -12.05 -7.41
C LEU A 337 12.35 -13.10 -7.16
N LEU A 338 11.43 -13.30 -8.12
CA LEU A 338 10.43 -14.38 -8.05
C LEU A 338 11.09 -15.74 -7.88
N PHE A 339 12.14 -16.05 -8.65
CA PHE A 339 12.88 -17.30 -8.49
C PHE A 339 13.64 -17.38 -7.17
N GLU A 340 14.29 -16.30 -6.76
CA GLU A 340 15.11 -16.27 -5.54
C GLU A 340 14.26 -16.43 -4.27
N VAL A 341 13.07 -15.84 -4.22
CA VAL A 341 12.22 -15.85 -3.02
C VAL A 341 11.29 -17.07 -2.97
N LEU A 342 10.73 -17.50 -4.11
CA LEU A 342 9.73 -18.58 -4.13
C LEU A 342 10.30 -19.93 -4.54
N GLY A 343 11.40 -19.96 -5.31
CA GLY A 343 11.97 -21.19 -5.83
C GLY A 343 10.93 -22.04 -6.57
N CYS A 344 10.81 -23.32 -6.20
CA CYS A 344 9.88 -24.26 -6.83
C CYS A 344 8.40 -23.94 -6.59
N LYS A 345 8.06 -23.22 -5.51
CA LYS A 345 6.67 -22.87 -5.19
C LYS A 345 6.05 -22.00 -6.27
N LEU A 346 6.85 -21.22 -7.01
CA LEU A 346 6.39 -20.43 -8.15
C LEU A 346 5.59 -21.30 -9.13
N TRP A 347 6.10 -22.49 -9.45
CA TRP A 347 5.48 -23.40 -10.41
C TRP A 347 4.18 -24.03 -9.90
N LEU A 348 4.03 -24.16 -8.58
CA LEU A 348 2.81 -24.69 -7.96
C LEU A 348 1.67 -23.67 -7.93
N LYS A 349 1.99 -22.38 -8.01
CA LYS A 349 1.03 -21.28 -7.82
C LYS A 349 0.72 -20.51 -9.09
N THR A 350 1.45 -20.77 -10.17
CA THR A 350 1.28 -20.07 -11.43
C THR A 350 0.64 -20.98 -12.48
N THR A 351 -0.12 -20.38 -13.39
CA THR A 351 -0.70 -21.08 -14.54
C THR A 351 0.30 -21.28 -15.69
N PHE A 352 1.49 -20.69 -15.59
CA PHE A 352 2.52 -20.77 -16.63
C PHE A 352 3.36 -22.02 -16.49
N SER A 353 3.51 -22.76 -17.60
CA SER A 353 4.49 -23.85 -17.64
C SER A 353 5.92 -23.30 -17.80
N PRO A 354 6.94 -24.01 -17.29
CA PRO A 354 8.34 -23.64 -17.48
C PRO A 354 8.70 -23.44 -18.97
N SER A 355 8.08 -24.23 -19.85
CA SER A 355 8.28 -24.11 -21.31
C SER A 355 7.81 -22.78 -21.89
N VAL A 356 6.68 -22.22 -21.41
CA VAL A 356 6.18 -20.91 -21.87
C VAL A 356 7.18 -19.82 -21.50
N MET A 357 7.61 -19.80 -20.25
CA MET A 357 8.56 -18.81 -19.75
C MET A 357 9.92 -18.91 -20.45
N ARG A 358 10.44 -20.13 -20.68
CA ARG A 358 11.63 -20.34 -21.50
C ARG A 358 11.44 -19.74 -22.89
N ASN A 359 10.35 -20.07 -23.58
CA ASN A 359 10.11 -19.60 -24.94
C ASN A 359 10.04 -18.07 -25.00
N THR A 360 9.42 -17.42 -24.02
CA THR A 360 9.42 -15.96 -23.86
C THR A 360 10.85 -15.40 -23.76
N LEU A 361 11.66 -15.92 -22.83
CA LEU A 361 13.03 -15.46 -22.61
C LEU A 361 13.93 -15.66 -23.84
N LEU A 362 13.85 -16.83 -24.47
CA LEU A 362 14.64 -17.15 -25.66
C LEU A 362 14.17 -16.34 -26.87
N GLY A 363 12.85 -16.23 -27.07
CA GLY A 363 12.26 -15.42 -28.13
C GLY A 363 12.76 -13.98 -28.05
N GLN A 364 12.77 -13.40 -26.85
CA GLN A 364 13.22 -12.01 -26.68
C GLN A 364 14.70 -11.82 -27.00
N CYS A 365 15.54 -12.83 -26.75
CA CYS A 365 16.94 -12.77 -27.16
C CYS A 365 17.13 -12.64 -28.69
N PHE A 366 16.17 -13.12 -29.50
CA PHE A 366 16.21 -13.00 -30.95
C PHE A 366 15.58 -11.72 -31.49
N HIS A 367 14.68 -11.08 -30.75
CA HIS A 367 14.07 -9.80 -31.15
C HIS A 367 14.93 -8.58 -30.78
N THR A 368 15.80 -8.71 -29.77
CA THR A 368 16.72 -7.63 -29.37
C THR A 368 18.16 -7.85 -29.82
N ARG A 369 18.88 -6.74 -30.07
CA ARG A 369 20.35 -6.69 -30.26
C ARG A 369 21.08 -6.02 -29.10
N ILE A 370 20.36 -5.71 -28.02
CA ILE A 370 20.90 -4.97 -26.88
C ILE A 370 21.64 -5.95 -25.97
N GLU A 371 22.97 -5.83 -25.88
CA GLU A 371 23.80 -6.73 -25.05
C GLU A 371 23.37 -6.77 -23.58
N LYS A 372 22.94 -5.64 -23.04
CA LYS A 372 22.42 -5.57 -21.66
C LYS A 372 21.21 -6.48 -21.45
N HIS A 373 20.34 -6.59 -22.44
CA HIS A 373 19.15 -7.45 -22.35
C HIS A 373 19.53 -8.92 -22.40
N HIS A 374 20.41 -9.29 -23.33
CA HIS A 374 20.94 -10.66 -23.41
C HIS A 374 21.61 -11.08 -22.10
N LYS A 375 22.46 -10.20 -21.53
CA LYS A 375 23.11 -10.48 -20.25
C LYS A 375 22.07 -10.71 -19.14
N ALA A 376 21.07 -9.85 -19.04
CA ALA A 376 20.04 -9.95 -18.00
C ALA A 376 19.25 -11.27 -18.11
N ILE A 377 18.86 -11.67 -19.33
CA ILE A 377 18.19 -12.97 -19.56
C ILE A 377 19.13 -14.15 -19.24
N PHE A 378 20.39 -14.10 -19.66
CA PHE A 378 21.32 -15.18 -19.37
C PHE A 378 21.56 -15.38 -17.86
N ASP A 379 21.54 -14.29 -17.10
CA ASP A 379 21.67 -14.33 -15.65
C ASP A 379 20.41 -14.94 -14.97
N LEU A 380 19.25 -15.04 -15.66
CA LEU A 380 18.04 -15.73 -15.17
C LEU A 380 18.08 -17.25 -15.33
N PHE A 381 18.86 -17.80 -16.27
CA PHE A 381 18.81 -19.24 -16.58
C PHE A 381 19.18 -20.12 -15.38
N GLN A 382 20.11 -19.65 -14.55
CA GLN A 382 20.53 -20.39 -13.37
C GLN A 382 19.46 -20.41 -12.26
N PRO A 383 18.88 -19.25 -11.83
CA PRO A 383 17.72 -19.23 -10.92
C PRO A 383 16.52 -20.02 -11.47
N PHE A 384 16.21 -19.87 -12.76
CA PHE A 384 15.14 -20.60 -13.42
C PHE A 384 15.34 -22.12 -13.26
N LEU A 385 16.51 -22.64 -13.60
CA LEU A 385 16.78 -24.08 -13.48
C LEU A 385 16.73 -24.55 -12.02
N GLN A 386 17.27 -23.76 -11.09
CA GLN A 386 17.25 -24.08 -9.67
C GLN A 386 15.83 -24.22 -9.12
N SER A 387 14.90 -23.38 -9.58
CA SER A 387 13.50 -23.48 -9.19
C SER A 387 12.81 -24.78 -9.65
N LEU A 388 13.35 -25.48 -10.66
CA LEU A 388 12.80 -26.74 -11.16
C LEU A 388 13.41 -27.97 -10.52
N GLU A 389 14.59 -27.84 -9.89
CA GLU A 389 15.33 -28.98 -9.33
C GLU A 389 14.51 -29.77 -8.31
N ALA A 390 13.71 -29.08 -7.49
CA ALA A 390 12.92 -29.71 -6.43
C ALA A 390 11.60 -30.34 -6.91
N LEU A 391 11.22 -30.20 -8.19
CA LEU A 391 9.96 -30.77 -8.70
C LEU A 391 10.08 -32.26 -9.06
N GLU A 392 11.29 -32.74 -9.36
CA GLU A 392 11.58 -34.14 -9.76
C GLU A 392 10.65 -34.70 -10.86
N ASP A 393 10.03 -33.83 -11.66
CA ASP A 393 9.03 -34.16 -12.69
C ASP A 393 9.63 -34.28 -14.12
N GLY A 394 10.95 -34.12 -14.22
CA GLY A 394 11.70 -34.14 -15.49
C GLY A 394 11.71 -32.81 -16.26
N GLU A 395 10.99 -31.77 -15.81
CA GLU A 395 11.05 -30.46 -16.45
C GLU A 395 12.43 -29.83 -16.31
N PHE A 396 13.12 -30.03 -15.17
CA PHE A 396 14.50 -29.58 -15.01
C PHE A 396 15.42 -30.04 -16.16
N GLU A 397 15.48 -31.35 -16.45
CA GLU A 397 16.35 -31.87 -17.52
C GLU A 397 15.89 -31.45 -18.91
N ARG A 398 14.57 -31.35 -19.11
CA ARG A 398 14.02 -30.84 -20.35
C ARG A 398 14.46 -29.39 -20.57
N GLN A 399 14.27 -28.49 -19.62
CA GLN A 399 14.62 -27.08 -19.78
C GLN A 399 16.13 -26.86 -19.84
N ARG A 400 16.90 -27.63 -19.07
CA ARG A 400 18.37 -27.62 -19.09
C ARG A 400 18.93 -27.91 -20.48
N ARG A 401 18.44 -28.96 -21.16
CA ARG A 401 18.80 -29.24 -22.57
C ARG A 401 18.57 -28.07 -23.49
N HIS A 402 17.39 -27.45 -23.41
CA HIS A 402 17.02 -26.36 -24.29
C HIS A 402 17.91 -25.14 -24.08
N PHE A 403 18.22 -24.79 -22.82
CA PHE A 403 19.16 -23.71 -22.54
C PHE A 403 20.57 -24.01 -23.02
N LEU A 404 21.07 -25.24 -22.81
CA LEU A 404 22.40 -25.63 -23.30
C LEU A 404 22.47 -25.57 -24.84
N TYR A 405 21.45 -26.08 -25.53
CA TYR A 405 21.36 -25.99 -26.98
C TYR A 405 21.31 -24.53 -27.46
N PHE A 406 20.47 -23.69 -26.84
CA PHE A 406 20.40 -22.27 -27.18
C PHE A 406 21.75 -21.56 -26.97
N LEU A 407 22.37 -21.71 -25.79
CA LEU A 407 23.61 -21.04 -25.42
C LEU A 407 24.82 -21.47 -26.26
N LEU A 408 24.93 -22.75 -26.57
CA LEU A 408 26.11 -23.31 -27.24
C LEU A 408 25.97 -23.37 -28.76
N HIS A 409 24.75 -23.53 -29.27
CA HIS A 409 24.50 -23.66 -30.69
C HIS A 409 23.84 -22.41 -31.28
N GLN A 410 22.69 -21.96 -30.76
CA GLN A 410 21.95 -20.88 -31.41
C GLN A 410 22.62 -19.51 -31.23
N VAL A 411 23.13 -19.21 -30.04
CA VAL A 411 23.84 -17.95 -29.74
C VAL A 411 25.14 -17.82 -30.56
N SER A 412 25.87 -18.92 -30.77
CA SER A 412 27.14 -18.88 -31.51
C SER A 412 26.94 -18.55 -33.00
N HIS A 413 25.87 -19.07 -33.61
CA HIS A 413 25.59 -18.94 -35.04
C HIS A 413 24.76 -17.71 -35.40
N SER A 414 24.05 -17.11 -34.45
CA SER A 414 23.24 -15.91 -34.70
C SER A 414 24.09 -14.63 -34.77
N SER A 415 23.68 -13.71 -35.65
CA SER A 415 24.25 -12.36 -35.79
C SER A 415 23.67 -11.36 -34.78
N ASN A 416 22.59 -11.71 -34.07
CA ASN A 416 21.98 -10.84 -33.07
C ASN A 416 22.83 -10.70 -31.80
N PHE A 417 23.76 -11.63 -31.55
CA PHE A 417 24.61 -11.62 -30.37
C PHE A 417 26.01 -11.11 -30.69
N SER A 418 26.51 -10.22 -29.84
CA SER A 418 27.88 -9.72 -29.95
C SER A 418 28.92 -10.78 -29.55
N PRO A 419 30.20 -10.60 -29.90
CA PRO A 419 31.28 -11.48 -29.45
C PRO A 419 31.36 -11.61 -27.92
N LEU A 420 31.05 -10.52 -27.19
CA LEU A 420 31.01 -10.53 -25.73
C LEU A 420 29.88 -11.43 -25.20
N MET A 421 28.68 -11.31 -25.77
CA MET A 421 27.54 -12.15 -25.40
C MET A 421 27.74 -13.62 -25.78
N LYS A 422 28.39 -13.92 -26.91
CA LYS A 422 28.79 -15.29 -27.26
C LYS A 422 29.76 -15.89 -26.22
N LYS A 423 30.70 -15.09 -25.70
CA LYS A 423 31.60 -15.52 -24.62
C LYS A 423 30.84 -15.76 -23.31
N LYS A 424 29.94 -14.84 -22.93
CA LYS A 424 29.12 -14.95 -21.72
C LYS A 424 28.18 -16.16 -21.80
N ALA A 425 27.58 -16.44 -22.95
CA ALA A 425 26.73 -17.62 -23.15
C ALA A 425 27.47 -18.93 -22.87
N ARG A 426 28.70 -19.06 -23.36
CA ARG A 426 29.57 -20.22 -23.05
C ARG A 426 29.88 -20.32 -21.56
N GLN A 427 30.16 -19.20 -20.89
CA GLN A 427 30.39 -19.19 -19.44
C GLN A 427 29.16 -19.68 -18.66
N VAL A 428 27.97 -19.21 -19.04
CA VAL A 428 26.71 -19.63 -18.42
C VAL A 428 26.43 -21.11 -18.68
N ALA A 429 26.64 -21.59 -19.91
CA ALA A 429 26.49 -23.01 -20.23
C ALA A 429 27.42 -23.91 -19.40
N ILE A 430 28.69 -23.52 -19.25
CA ILE A 430 29.66 -24.24 -18.41
C ILE A 430 29.20 -24.26 -16.94
N SER A 431 28.63 -23.15 -16.43
CA SER A 431 28.07 -23.09 -15.08
C SER A 431 26.91 -24.08 -14.90
N ILE A 432 25.98 -24.12 -15.86
CA ILE A 432 24.84 -25.05 -15.85
C ILE A 432 25.33 -26.51 -15.87
N ILE A 433 26.30 -26.83 -16.73
CA ILE A 433 26.89 -28.17 -16.81
C ILE A 433 27.53 -28.55 -15.47
N ARG A 434 28.39 -27.68 -14.92
CA ARG A 434 29.09 -27.90 -13.65
C ARG A 434 28.13 -28.10 -12.48
N ARG A 435 26.98 -27.42 -12.46
CA ARG A 435 25.96 -27.63 -11.42
C ARG A 435 25.31 -29.00 -11.52
N GLY A 436 24.98 -29.48 -12.73
CA GLY A 436 24.41 -30.83 -12.91
C GLY A 436 25.31 -31.95 -12.34
N TYR A 437 26.64 -31.79 -12.45
CA TYR A 437 27.60 -32.72 -11.83
C TYR A 437 27.68 -32.63 -10.30
N ARG A 438 27.16 -31.55 -9.69
CA ARG A 438 27.16 -31.31 -8.24
C ARG A 438 25.82 -31.63 -7.58
N MET A 439 24.79 -31.95 -8.37
CA MET A 439 23.49 -32.36 -7.85
C MET A 439 23.53 -33.77 -7.27
N ASP A 440 22.56 -34.08 -6.42
CA ASP A 440 22.36 -35.41 -5.85
C ASP A 440 20.93 -35.90 -6.15
N PRO A 441 20.74 -36.97 -6.95
CA PRO A 441 21.78 -37.69 -7.69
C PRO A 441 22.40 -36.81 -8.81
N PRO A 442 23.67 -37.05 -9.19
CA PRO A 442 24.30 -36.27 -10.25
C PRO A 442 23.57 -36.50 -11.56
N CYS A 443 23.29 -35.41 -12.30
CA CYS A 443 22.73 -35.48 -13.64
C CYS A 443 23.76 -35.04 -14.70
N PRO A 444 24.75 -35.90 -15.01
CA PRO A 444 25.70 -35.63 -16.07
C PRO A 444 24.95 -35.56 -17.41
N PRO A 445 25.24 -34.58 -18.28
CA PRO A 445 24.51 -34.44 -19.53
C PRO A 445 24.88 -35.57 -20.48
N PHE A 446 24.09 -36.64 -20.53
CA PHE A 446 24.16 -37.67 -21.57
C PHE A 446 23.86 -37.07 -22.97
N GLU A 447 23.27 -35.87 -23.02
CA GLU A 447 22.92 -35.14 -24.25
C GLU A 447 24.04 -34.24 -24.80
N CYS A 448 25.17 -34.11 -24.08
CA CYS A 448 26.36 -33.47 -24.63
C CYS A 448 27.13 -34.39 -25.59
N ALA A 449 26.66 -35.61 -25.86
CA ALA A 449 27.30 -36.54 -26.80
C ALA A 449 27.39 -36.02 -28.24
N HIS A 450 26.67 -34.93 -28.57
CA HIS A 450 26.69 -34.28 -29.88
C HIS A 450 27.36 -32.89 -29.90
N MET A 451 27.89 -32.42 -28.77
CA MET A 451 28.86 -31.32 -28.76
C MET A 451 30.24 -31.82 -29.17
#